data_AF-X1AEJ8-F1
#
_entry.id   AF-X1AEJ8-F1
#
_cell.length_a   1.000
_cell.length_b   1.000
_cell.length_c   1.000
_cell.angle_alpha   90.00
_cell.angle_beta   90.00
_cell.angle_gamma   90.00
#
_symmetry.space_group_name_H-M   'P 1'
#
loop_
_entity.id
_entity.type
_entity.pdbx_description
1 polymer ?
#
loop_
_entity_poly.entity_id
_entity_poly.type
_entity_poly.pdbx_seq_one_letter_code
_entity_poly.pdbx_strand_id
1 'polypeptide(L)'
;MRFCVIGAGSGGRAFAAYLSSKGYPISLYNRSFSRLIEIQRKGGIETSGELQGFFPIDLVTQDLKLAMKDADIIMVVTPAYAHRDIASKISPYLEDGQLIILNPGRTFGSIEFFEDY
;
A
#
# COMPACT_ATOMS: atom_id res chain seq x y z
N MET A 1 -2.94 -14.88 1.54
CA MET A 1 -2.03 -13.76 1.77
C MET A 1 -2.46 -12.57 0.93
N ARG A 2 -3.08 -11.57 1.56
CA ARG A 2 -3.56 -10.32 0.98
C ARG A 2 -2.64 -9.18 1.37
N PHE A 3 -2.35 -8.31 0.40
CA PHE A 3 -1.46 -7.16 0.62
C PHE A 3 -2.23 -5.85 0.55
N CYS A 4 -1.92 -4.93 1.47
CA CYS A 4 -2.32 -3.54 1.39
C CYS A 4 -1.09 -2.69 1.07
N VAL A 5 -1.11 -1.95 -0.04
CA VAL A 5 -0.05 -1.00 -0.40
C VAL A 5 -0.52 0.42 -0.08
N ILE A 6 0.12 1.05 0.90
CA ILE A 6 -0.13 2.43 1.30
C ILE A 6 0.86 3.35 0.56
N GLY A 7 0.33 4.09 -0.42
CA GLY A 7 1.08 5.02 -1.27
C GLY A 7 1.01 4.63 -2.74
N ALA A 8 0.48 5.51 -3.61
CA ALA A 8 0.38 5.28 -5.06
C ALA A 8 1.39 6.13 -5.87
N GLY A 9 2.61 6.28 -5.33
CA GLY A 9 3.77 6.78 -6.08
C GLY A 9 4.33 5.71 -7.03
N SER A 10 5.47 5.98 -7.67
CA SER A 10 6.13 5.00 -8.56
C SER A 10 6.43 3.67 -7.84
N GLY A 11 7.03 3.73 -6.66
CA GLY A 11 7.36 2.54 -5.86
C GLY A 11 6.12 1.73 -5.46
N GLY A 12 5.08 2.39 -4.95
CA GLY A 12 3.86 1.68 -4.54
C GLY A 12 3.10 1.06 -5.71
N ARG A 13 3.06 1.74 -6.87
CA ARG A 13 2.53 1.16 -8.11
C ARG A 13 3.34 -0.04 -8.59
N ALA A 14 4.67 0.04 -8.50
CA ALA A 14 5.54 -1.08 -8.86
C ALA A 14 5.33 -2.29 -7.96
N PHE A 15 5.24 -2.10 -6.63
CA PHE A 15 4.93 -3.18 -5.70
C PHE A 15 3.54 -3.77 -5.95
N ALA A 16 2.53 -2.93 -6.14
CA ALA A 16 1.17 -3.39 -6.43
C ALA A 16 1.11 -4.23 -7.72
N ALA A 17 1.71 -3.74 -8.80
CA ALA A 17 1.76 -4.49 -10.06
C ALA A 17 2.55 -5.80 -9.94
N TYR A 18 3.69 -5.78 -9.24
CA TYR A 18 4.50 -6.97 -9.00
C TYR A 18 3.74 -8.03 -8.18
N LEU A 19 3.09 -7.64 -7.10
CA LEU A 19 2.32 -8.55 -6.26
C LEU A 19 1.11 -9.13 -7.01
N SER A 20 0.42 -8.29 -7.78
CA SER A 20 -0.66 -8.73 -8.66
C SER A 20 -0.15 -9.73 -9.73
N SER A 21 1.05 -9.51 -10.31
CA SER A 21 1.69 -10.45 -11.23
C SER A 21 2.00 -11.82 -10.62
N LYS A 22 2.12 -11.89 -9.29
CA LYS A 22 2.31 -13.13 -8.53
C LYS A 22 0.99 -13.78 -8.11
N GLY A 23 -0.15 -13.19 -8.49
CA GLY A 23 -1.48 -13.71 -8.19
C GLY A 23 -1.97 -13.39 -6.77
N TYR A 24 -1.34 -12.44 -6.07
CA TYR A 24 -1.82 -12.03 -4.75
C TYR A 24 -2.95 -11.01 -4.86
N PRO A 25 -4.01 -11.13 -4.04
CA PRO A 25 -5.02 -10.11 -3.94
C PRO A 25 -4.46 -8.87 -3.23
N ILE A 26 -4.73 -7.70 -3.80
CA ILE A 26 -4.10 -6.45 -3.39
C ILE A 26 -5.10 -5.29 -3.26
N SER A 27 -4.90 -4.46 -2.24
CA SER A 27 -5.49 -3.15 -2.15
C SER A 27 -4.42 -2.07 -2.31
N LEU A 28 -4.76 -0.97 -2.98
CA LEU A 28 -3.90 0.19 -3.18
C LEU A 28 -4.57 1.43 -2.61
N TYR A 29 -3.92 2.01 -1.60
CA TYR A 29 -4.34 3.25 -0.97
C TYR A 29 -3.47 4.43 -1.42
N ASN A 30 -4.09 5.61 -1.56
CA ASN A 30 -3.35 6.87 -1.57
C ASN A 30 -4.18 8.02 -1.03
N ARG A 31 -3.52 8.95 -0.31
CA ARG A 31 -4.16 10.16 0.24
C ARG A 31 -4.81 11.04 -0.84
N SER A 32 -4.16 11.19 -2.00
CA SER A 32 -4.64 12.06 -3.09
C SER A 32 -5.40 11.29 -4.16
N PHE A 33 -6.65 11.66 -4.38
CA PHE A 33 -7.55 11.02 -5.34
C PHE A 33 -7.01 11.08 -6.77
N SER A 34 -6.40 12.21 -7.13
CA SER A 34 -5.83 12.44 -8.47
C SER A 34 -4.83 11.38 -8.91
N ARG A 35 -4.13 10.72 -7.96
CA ARG A 35 -3.18 9.63 -8.26
C ARG A 35 -3.85 8.27 -8.45
N LEU A 36 -5.11 8.12 -8.04
CA LEU A 36 -5.87 6.88 -8.08
C LEU A 36 -6.85 6.81 -9.26
N ILE A 37 -7.39 7.96 -9.71
CA ILE A 37 -8.45 8.03 -10.74
C ILE A 37 -8.14 7.13 -11.94
N GLU A 38 -6.92 7.24 -12.49
CA GLU A 38 -6.57 6.48 -13.69
C GLU A 38 -6.50 4.98 -13.40
N ILE A 39 -5.90 4.59 -12.28
CA ILE A 39 -5.74 3.18 -11.88
C ILE A 39 -7.11 2.57 -11.61
N GLN A 40 -7.97 3.29 -10.88
CA GLN A 40 -9.34 2.86 -10.57
C GLN A 40 -10.19 2.74 -11.85
N ARG A 41 -10.07 3.70 -12.78
CA ARG A 41 -10.78 3.64 -14.08
C ARG A 41 -10.33 2.47 -14.94
N LYS A 42 -9.02 2.17 -14.96
CA LYS A 42 -8.48 1.03 -15.72
C LYS A 42 -8.73 -0.31 -15.00
N GLY A 43 -8.90 -0.30 -13.68
CA GLY A 43 -9.01 -1.49 -12.84
C GLY A 43 -7.66 -2.16 -12.55
N GLY A 44 -6.54 -1.49 -12.80
CA GLY A 44 -5.22 -2.12 -12.82
C GLY A 44 -4.08 -1.15 -13.12
N ILE A 45 -2.86 -1.69 -13.10
CA ILE A 45 -1.63 -0.98 -13.42
C ILE A 45 -1.02 -1.60 -14.68
N GLU A 46 -0.71 -0.75 -15.64
CA GLU A 46 0.06 -1.10 -16.83
C GLU A 46 1.55 -0.89 -16.54
N THR A 47 2.39 -1.88 -16.87
CA THR A 47 3.83 -1.84 -16.65
C THR A 47 4.61 -2.10 -17.92
N SER A 48 5.82 -1.54 -17.95
CA SER A 48 6.83 -1.73 -19.00
C SER A 48 8.20 -1.92 -18.36
N GLY A 49 9.15 -2.52 -19.10
CA GLY A 49 10.49 -2.87 -18.60
C GLY A 49 10.62 -4.36 -18.27
N GLU A 50 11.18 -4.69 -17.11
CA GLU A 50 11.37 -6.09 -16.67
C GLU A 50 10.04 -6.82 -16.43
N LEU A 51 9.05 -6.12 -15.90
CA LEU A 51 7.68 -6.61 -15.78
C LEU A 51 6.83 -5.90 -16.82
N GLN A 52 6.26 -6.65 -17.76
CA GLN A 52 5.45 -6.11 -18.86
C GLN A 52 4.03 -6.66 -18.80
N GLY A 53 3.05 -5.79 -19.03
CA GLY A 53 1.65 -6.16 -19.14
C GLY A 53 0.73 -5.31 -18.28
N PHE A 54 -0.52 -5.77 -18.15
CA PHE A 54 -1.53 -5.15 -17.33
C PHE A 54 -1.89 -6.05 -16.15
N PHE A 55 -1.83 -5.49 -14.95
CA PHE A 55 -2.02 -6.21 -13.70
C PHE A 55 -3.20 -5.63 -12.91
N PRO A 56 -4.26 -6.41 -12.68
CA PRO A 56 -5.46 -5.92 -12.00
C PRO A 56 -5.19 -5.61 -10.52
N ILE A 57 -5.88 -4.60 -9.98
CA ILE A 57 -5.87 -4.28 -8.55
C ILE A 57 -7.28 -4.53 -8.00
N ASP A 58 -7.44 -5.37 -6.97
CA ASP A 58 -8.76 -5.72 -6.42
C ASP A 58 -9.49 -4.51 -5.85
N LEU A 59 -8.76 -3.63 -5.17
CA LEU A 59 -9.32 -2.44 -4.56
C LEU A 59 -8.36 -1.26 -4.68
N VAL A 60 -8.84 -0.15 -5.26
CA VAL A 60 -8.13 1.13 -5.29
C VAL A 60 -8.98 2.13 -4.53
N THR A 61 -8.48 2.69 -3.43
CA THR A 61 -9.31 3.50 -2.51
C THR A 61 -8.54 4.61 -1.79
N GLN A 62 -9.26 5.61 -1.29
CA GLN A 62 -8.75 6.61 -0.34
C GLN A 62 -9.21 6.37 1.09
N ASP A 63 -9.85 5.22 1.35
CA ASP A 63 -10.29 4.80 2.67
C ASP A 63 -9.29 3.77 3.22
N LEU A 64 -8.58 4.14 4.29
CA LEU A 64 -7.59 3.25 4.93
C LEU A 64 -8.25 2.00 5.53
N LYS A 65 -9.43 2.15 6.14
CA LYS A 65 -10.16 1.02 6.73
C LYS A 65 -10.53 0.00 5.66
N LEU A 66 -11.02 0.46 4.52
CA LEU A 66 -11.31 -0.43 3.39
C LEU A 66 -10.05 -1.04 2.78
N ALA A 67 -8.96 -0.26 2.66
CA ALA A 67 -7.70 -0.75 2.12
C ALA A 67 -7.09 -1.86 2.99
N MET A 68 -7.10 -1.68 4.32
CA MET A 68 -6.47 -2.60 5.27
C MET A 68 -7.32 -3.82 5.61
N LYS A 69 -8.60 -3.80 5.25
CA LYS A 69 -9.53 -4.90 5.55
C LYS A 69 -8.97 -6.23 5.03
N ASP A 70 -8.89 -7.22 5.93
CA ASP A 70 -8.41 -8.58 5.69
C ASP A 70 -6.96 -8.64 5.14
N ALA A 71 -6.15 -7.58 5.30
CA ALA A 71 -4.77 -7.56 4.83
C ALA A 71 -3.86 -8.34 5.80
N ASP A 72 -3.07 -9.28 5.27
CA ASP A 72 -2.04 -9.98 6.05
C ASP A 72 -0.75 -9.16 6.13
N ILE A 73 -0.45 -8.41 5.06
CA ILE A 73 0.77 -7.58 4.94
C ILE A 73 0.39 -6.16 4.53
N ILE A 74 0.82 -5.19 5.32
CA ILE A 74 0.65 -3.76 5.06
C ILE A 74 2.01 -3.17 4.65
N MET A 75 2.13 -2.78 3.38
CA MET A 75 3.33 -2.15 2.83
C MET A 75 3.18 -0.63 2.83
N VAL A 76 3.94 0.04 3.69
CA VAL A 76 3.99 1.51 3.75
C VAL A 76 5.04 1.99 2.75
N VAL A 77 4.62 2.42 1.57
CA VAL A 77 5.48 2.83 0.46
C VAL A 77 5.43 4.35 0.28
N THR A 78 5.84 5.06 1.32
CA THR A 78 5.84 6.53 1.41
C THR A 78 7.19 7.04 1.86
N PRO A 79 7.52 8.32 1.62
CA PRO A 79 8.71 8.93 2.22
C PRO A 79 8.73 8.77 3.74
N ALA A 80 9.91 8.56 4.33
CA ALA A 80 10.06 8.24 5.75
C ALA A 80 9.45 9.30 6.70
N TYR A 81 9.45 10.58 6.31
CA TYR A 81 8.83 11.65 7.12
C TYR A 81 7.31 11.49 7.29
N ALA A 82 6.66 10.68 6.44
CA ALA A 82 5.22 10.43 6.51
C ALA A 82 4.86 9.27 7.44
N HIS A 83 5.84 8.51 7.94
CA HIS A 83 5.59 7.29 8.72
C HIS A 83 4.78 7.53 9.98
N ARG A 84 5.10 8.56 10.78
CA ARG A 84 4.32 8.93 11.96
C ARG A 84 2.86 9.19 11.62
N ASP A 85 2.60 10.04 10.63
CA ASP A 85 1.24 10.36 10.18
C ASP A 85 0.49 9.11 9.66
N ILE A 86 1.20 8.16 9.02
CA ILE A 86 0.61 6.90 8.58
C ILE A 86 0.29 6.02 9.80
N ALA A 87 1.24 5.84 10.72
CA ALA A 87 1.10 5.03 11.92
C ALA A 87 -0.14 5.43 12.73
N SER A 88 -0.27 6.72 13.07
CA SER A 88 -1.42 7.22 13.82
C SER A 88 -2.76 7.02 13.08
N LYS A 89 -2.76 7.06 11.75
CA LYS A 89 -3.99 6.88 10.93
C LYS A 89 -4.42 5.44 10.78
N ILE A 90 -3.46 4.51 10.74
CA ILE A 90 -3.77 3.09 10.57
C ILE A 90 -4.01 2.38 11.90
N SER A 91 -3.44 2.89 13.00
CA SER A 91 -3.54 2.32 14.36
C SER A 91 -4.97 1.88 14.74
N PRO A 92 -6.04 2.68 14.50
CA PRO A 92 -7.42 2.27 14.83
C PRO A 92 -8.00 1.11 14.01
N TYR A 93 -7.32 0.68 12.96
CA TYR A 93 -7.78 -0.35 12.02
C TYR A 93 -6.86 -1.57 11.98
N LEU A 94 -5.82 -1.61 12.83
CA LEU A 94 -4.92 -2.74 12.91
C LEU A 94 -5.61 -3.94 13.57
N GLU A 95 -5.27 -5.12 13.07
CA GLU A 95 -5.73 -6.41 13.56
C GLU A 95 -4.52 -7.27 13.94
N ASP A 96 -4.70 -8.19 14.88
CA ASP A 96 -3.64 -9.09 15.31
C ASP A 96 -3.14 -9.97 14.15
N GLY A 97 -1.83 -10.18 14.08
CA GLY A 97 -1.19 -11.03 13.06
C GLY A 97 -0.81 -10.32 11.75
N GLN A 98 -1.15 -9.03 11.60
CA GLN A 98 -0.73 -8.24 10.44
C GLN A 98 0.76 -7.89 10.49
N LEU A 99 1.44 -8.01 9.35
CA LEU A 99 2.84 -7.58 9.20
C LEU A 99 2.94 -6.22 8.51
N ILE A 100 3.57 -5.25 9.17
CA ILE A 100 3.84 -3.92 8.60
C ILE A 100 5.26 -3.88 8.03
N ILE A 101 5.40 -3.53 6.75
CA ILE A 101 6.68 -3.39 6.06
C ILE A 101 6.87 -1.94 5.61
N LEU A 102 7.91 -1.29 6.13
CA LEU A 102 8.24 0.09 5.81
C LEU A 102 9.18 0.18 4.60
N ASN A 103 8.79 0.95 3.58
CA ASN A 103 9.51 1.12 2.32
C ASN A 103 9.62 2.63 1.98
N PRO A 104 10.71 3.30 2.41
CA PRO A 104 11.91 2.75 3.06
C PRO A 104 11.83 2.74 4.59
N GLY A 105 12.26 1.67 5.26
CA GLY A 105 12.38 1.59 6.73
C GLY A 105 13.51 2.43 7.36
N ARG A 106 13.92 3.53 6.71
CA ARG A 106 15.04 4.38 7.14
C ARG A 106 14.70 5.18 8.41
N THR A 107 15.72 5.71 9.08
CA THR A 107 15.64 6.69 10.18
C THR A 107 14.62 6.34 11.27
N PHE A 108 14.77 5.17 11.89
CA PHE A 108 13.92 4.73 13.01
C PHE A 108 12.42 4.69 12.70
N GLY A 109 12.03 4.51 11.43
CA GLY A 109 10.61 4.43 11.06
C GLY A 109 9.81 3.36 11.83
N SER A 110 10.46 2.28 12.28
CA SER A 110 9.83 1.27 13.13
C SER A 110 9.49 1.76 14.54
N ILE A 111 10.24 2.74 15.08
CA ILE A 111 9.96 3.34 16.41
C ILE A 111 8.69 4.19 16.33
N GLU A 112 8.50 4.95 15.25
CA GLU A 112 7.28 5.74 15.02
C GLU A 112 6.01 4.87 15.02
N PHE A 113 6.12 3.63 14.51
CA PHE A 113 5.01 2.67 14.53
C PHE A 113 4.85 1.96 15.88
N PHE A 114 5.88 1.94 16.72
CA PHE A 114 5.83 1.36 18.06
C PHE A 114 5.21 2.32 19.08
N GLU A 115 5.44 3.63 18.94
CA GLU A 115 4.87 4.64 19.85
C GLU A 115 3.36 4.85 19.66
N ASP A 116 2.84 4.60 18.46
CA ASP A 116 1.42 4.78 18.09
C ASP A 116 0.58 3.50 18.19
N TYR A 117 1.14 2.43 18.75
CA TYR A 117 0.48 1.13 19.00
C TYR A 117 -0.21 1.07 20.36
#